data_AF-A0A1V8RU22-F1
#
_entry.id   AF-A0A1V8RU22-F1
#
_cell.length_a   1.000
_cell.length_b   1.000
_cell.length_c   1.000
_cell.angle_alpha   90.00
_cell.angle_beta   90.00
_cell.angle_gamma   90.00
#
_symmetry.space_group_name_H-M   'P 1'
#
loop_
_entity.id
_entity.type
_entity.pdbx_description
1 polymer ?
#
loop_
_entity_poly.entity_id
_entity_poly.type
_entity_poly.pdbx_seq_one_letter_code
_entity_poly.pdbx_strand_id
1 'polypeptide(L)' 'MNPDTEFTNLPDNDPDLLENSGLSKLFVERLRRDNFTRLTQTDGMSDRELLRLPAFSRRLLKAVRQARARLALPEDDR' A
#
# COMPACT_ATOMS: atom_id res chain seq x y z
N MET A 1 -21.86 -6.44 -16.97
CA MET A 1 -20.99 -7.04 -15.93
C MET A 1 -19.97 -5.97 -15.58
N ASN A 2 -20.25 -5.15 -14.57
CA ASN A 2 -19.29 -4.14 -14.09
C ASN A 2 -18.43 -4.84 -13.03
N PRO A 3 -17.10 -4.96 -13.19
CA PRO A 3 -16.23 -5.57 -12.20
C PRO A 3 -15.81 -4.56 -11.12
N ASP A 4 -16.68 -3.61 -10.73
CA ASP A 4 -16.45 -2.75 -9.56
C ASP A 4 -16.87 -3.49 -8.29
N THR A 5 -16.23 -4.64 -8.14
CA THR A 5 -16.37 -5.60 -7.06
C THR A 5 -15.99 -4.90 -5.75
N GLU A 6 -17.00 -4.70 -4.90
CA GLU A 6 -16.86 -4.78 -3.45
C GLU A 6 -15.79 -3.89 -2.81
N PHE A 7 -15.95 -2.56 -2.95
CA PHE A 7 -15.42 -1.61 -1.97
C PHE A 7 -16.24 -1.69 -0.68
N THR A 8 -16.22 -2.84 -0.03
CA THR A 8 -16.94 -3.12 1.20
C THR A 8 -16.30 -2.36 2.35
N ASN A 9 -16.95 -1.27 2.80
CA ASN A 9 -17.04 -0.78 4.18
C ASN A 9 -15.77 -0.93 5.05
N LEU A 10 -14.61 -0.47 4.58
CA LEU A 10 -13.51 -0.13 5.48
C LEU A 10 -13.68 1.31 5.92
N PRO A 11 -13.38 1.66 7.18
CA PRO A 11 -13.32 3.06 7.58
C PRO A 11 -12.34 3.77 6.64
N ASP A 12 -12.84 4.76 5.91
CA ASP A 12 -12.10 5.53 4.89
C ASP A 12 -10.78 6.12 5.38
N ASN A 13 -10.49 6.06 6.69
CA ASN A 13 -9.34 6.70 7.33
C ASN A 13 -8.34 5.72 7.96
N ASP A 14 -8.40 4.41 7.66
CA ASP A 14 -7.41 3.45 8.16
C ASP A 14 -6.03 3.74 7.52
N PRO A 15 -4.98 4.03 8.31
CA PRO A 15 -3.67 4.43 7.79
C PRO A 15 -2.95 3.31 7.04
N ASP A 16 -3.37 2.04 7.22
CA ASP A 16 -2.81 0.89 6.51
C ASP A 16 -3.36 0.73 5.09
N LEU A 17 -4.47 1.38 4.77
CA LEU A 17 -5.01 1.40 3.40
C LEU A 17 -4.07 2.15 2.46
N LEU A 18 -3.88 1.62 1.26
CA LEU A 18 -3.04 2.27 0.25
C LEU A 18 -3.53 3.69 -0.09
N GLU A 19 -4.85 3.91 -0.10
CA GLU A 19 -5.43 5.24 -0.37
C GLU A 19 -5.03 6.28 0.69
N ASN A 20 -4.80 5.85 1.94
CA ASN A 20 -4.47 6.73 3.08
C ASN A 20 -2.98 6.77 3.42
N SER A 21 -2.19 5.91 2.78
CA SER A 21 -0.76 5.74 3.02
C SER A 21 0.12 6.96 2.65
N GLY A 22 -0.46 7.96 1.97
CA GLY A 22 0.29 9.10 1.41
C GLY A 22 1.17 8.74 0.20
N LEU A 23 0.96 7.56 -0.40
CA LEU A 23 1.53 7.20 -1.69
C LEU A 23 0.90 8.04 -2.82
N SER A 24 1.63 8.19 -3.93
CA SER A 24 1.07 8.86 -5.11
C SER A 24 -0.07 8.03 -5.71
N LYS A 25 -1.08 8.70 -6.27
CA LYS A 25 -2.23 8.02 -6.89
C LYS A 25 -1.82 6.97 -7.94
N LEU A 26 -0.78 7.28 -8.74
CA LEU A 26 -0.21 6.34 -9.72
C LEU A 26 0.33 5.05 -9.07
N PHE A 27 0.97 5.17 -7.91
CA PHE A 27 1.49 4.03 -7.16
C PHE A 27 0.37 3.21 -6.54
N VAL A 28 -0.65 3.86 -5.99
CA VAL A 28 -1.85 3.22 -5.47
C VAL A 28 -2.57 2.44 -6.57
N GLU A 29 -2.82 3.05 -7.73
CA GLU A 29 -3.45 2.37 -8.87
C GLU A 29 -2.65 1.15 -9.36
N ARG A 30 -1.32 1.24 -9.38
CA ARG A 30 -0.45 0.11 -9.74
C ARG A 30 -0.56 -1.05 -8.74
N LEU A 31 -0.56 -0.75 -7.45
CA LEU A 31 -0.70 -1.75 -6.40
C LEU A 31 -2.08 -2.39 -6.43
N ARG A 32 -3.14 -1.60 -6.63
CA ARG A 32 -4.52 -2.07 -6.82
C ARG A 32 -4.65 -3.07 -7.96
N ARG A 33 -4.01 -2.80 -9.11
CA ARG A 33 -4.01 -3.72 -10.27
C ARG A 33 -3.41 -5.09 -9.96
N ASP A 34 -2.55 -5.18 -8.95
CA ASP A 34 -1.91 -6.41 -8.49
C ASP A 34 -2.56 -6.94 -7.20
N ASN A 35 -3.79 -6.48 -6.90
CA ASN A 35 -4.63 -6.88 -5.77
C ASN A 35 -4.09 -6.51 -4.38
N PHE A 36 -3.20 -5.52 -4.30
CA PHE A 36 -2.85 -4.91 -3.03
C PHE A 36 -3.88 -3.83 -2.67
N THR A 37 -4.34 -3.87 -1.42
CA THR A 37 -5.25 -2.90 -0.81
C THR A 37 -4.68 -2.28 0.45
N ARG A 38 -3.69 -2.93 1.08
CA ARG A 38 -3.05 -2.52 2.32
C ARG A 38 -1.53 -2.56 2.26
N LEU A 39 -0.88 -1.72 3.04
CA LEU A 39 0.58 -1.73 3.17
C LEU A 39 1.08 -2.98 3.91
N THR A 40 0.36 -3.46 4.95
CA THR A 40 0.67 -4.70 5.70
C THR A 40 0.83 -5.92 4.80
N GLN A 41 0.15 -6.00 3.65
CA GLN A 41 0.30 -7.12 2.72
C GLN A 41 1.74 -7.28 2.19
N THR A 42 2.55 -6.21 2.28
CA THR A 42 3.97 -6.23 1.87
C THR A 42 4.93 -6.66 2.97
N ASP A 43 4.49 -6.75 4.23
CA ASP A 43 5.36 -7.08 5.36
C ASP A 43 5.82 -8.54 5.37
N GLY A 44 4.99 -9.45 4.84
CA GLY A 44 5.33 -10.85 4.69
C GLY A 44 6.31 -11.14 3.55
N MET A 45 6.68 -10.12 2.75
CA MET A 45 7.51 -10.29 1.56
C MET A 45 8.84 -9.55 1.70
N SER A 46 9.92 -10.23 1.31
CA SER A 46 11.22 -9.58 1.22
C SER A 46 11.26 -8.59 0.06
N ASP A 47 12.13 -7.57 0.14
CA ASP A 47 12.33 -6.59 -0.93
C ASP A 47 12.60 -7.23 -2.29
N ARG A 48 13.34 -8.34 -2.31
CA ARG A 48 13.64 -9.11 -3.51
C ARG A 48 12.40 -9.79 -4.11
N GLU A 49 11.47 -10.24 -3.26
CA GLU A 49 10.22 -10.86 -3.70
C GLU A 49 9.29 -9.80 -4.25
N LEU A 50 9.16 -8.66 -3.55
CA LEU A 50 8.40 -7.52 -4.04
C LEU A 50 8.93 -7.04 -5.39
N LEU A 51 10.25 -6.90 -5.56
CA LEU A 51 10.84 -6.48 -6.84
C LEU A 51 10.68 -7.49 -7.99
N ARG A 52 10.22 -8.71 -7.73
CA ARG A 52 9.83 -9.66 -8.79
C ARG A 52 8.39 -9.45 -9.27
N LEU A 53 7.56 -8.74 -8.49
CA LEU A 53 6.19 -8.42 -8.86
C LEU A 53 6.18 -7.31 -9.91
N PRO A 54 5.34 -7.41 -10.95
CA PRO A 54 5.30 -6.43 -12.04
C PRO A 54 4.84 -5.04 -11.57
N ALA A 55 4.06 -4.97 -10.48
CA ALA A 55 3.64 -3.71 -9.88
C ALA A 55 4.79 -2.94 -9.22
N PHE A 56 5.84 -3.64 -8.78
CA PHE A 56 6.89 -3.08 -7.95
C PHE A 56 8.12 -2.66 -8.76
N SER A 57 8.51 -1.42 -8.50
CA SER A 57 9.81 -0.86 -8.91
C SER A 57 10.58 -0.46 -7.67
N ARG A 58 11.90 -0.27 -7.78
CA ARG A 58 12.72 0.21 -6.64
C ARG A 58 12.18 1.51 -6.03
N ARG A 59 11.63 2.42 -6.86
CA ARG A 59 11.00 3.67 -6.39
C ARG A 59 9.72 3.40 -5.59
N LEU A 60 8.86 2.51 -6.09
CA LEU A 60 7.63 2.13 -5.39
C LEU A 60 7.94 1.44 -4.06
N LEU A 61 8.86 0.47 -4.07
CA LEU A 61 9.28 -0.25 -2.87
C LEU A 61 9.76 0.73 -1.78
N LYS A 62 10.61 1.69 -2.14
CA LYS A 62 11.07 2.72 -1.20
C LYS A 62 9.91 3.55 -0.65
N ALA A 63 8.95 3.94 -1.50
CA ALA A 63 7.78 4.70 -1.08
C ALA A 63 6.88 3.89 -0.12
N VAL A 64 6.63 2.62 -0.42
CA VAL A 64 5.86 1.70 0.44
C VAL A 64 6.55 1.53 1.80
N ARG A 65 7.87 1.32 1.83
CA ARG A 65 8.64 1.22 3.09
C ARG A 65 8.60 2.51 3.90
N GLN A 66 8.67 3.68 3.26
CA GLN A 66 8.53 4.96 3.94
C GLN A 66 7.12 5.18 4.51
N ALA A 67 6.08 4.85 3.75
CA ALA A 67 4.70 4.90 4.23
C ALA A 67 4.49 3.94 5.41
N ARG A 68 5.04 2.73 5.32
CA ARG A 68 5.03 1.75 6.42
C ARG A 68 5.73 2.23 7.68
N ALA A 69 6.90 2.86 7.54
CA ALA A 69 7.62 3.42 8.67
C ALA A 69 6.81 4.50 9.38
N ARG A 70 6.02 5.30 8.66
CA ARG A 70 5.13 6.32 9.28
C ARG A 70 4.01 5.68 10.10
N LEU A 71 3.49 4.53 9.66
CA LEU A 71 2.45 3.80 10.39
C LEU A 71 2.99 3.08 11.63
N ALA A 72 4.24 2.62 11.58
CA ALA A 72 4.89 1.95 12.70
C ALA A 72 5.41 2.92 13.79
N LEU A 73 5.53 4.21 13.47
CA LEU A 73 5.81 5.24 14.45
C LEU A 73 4.51 5.55 15.19
N PRO A 74 4.43 5.39 16.52
CA PRO A 74 3.28 5.87 17.27
C PRO A 74 3.18 7.39 17.06
N GLU A 75 1.98 7.89 16.81
CA GLU A 75 1.68 9.34 16.69
C GLU A 75 1.91 10.13 18.01
N ASP A 76 2.52 9.50 19.02
CA ASP A 76 2.75 10.01 20.37
C ASP A 76 4.15 10.63 20.50
N ASP A 77 4.42 11.71 19.73
CA ASP A 77 5.53 12.64 20.01
C ASP A 77 5.30 14.01 19.34
N ARG A 78 4.09 14.57 19.47
CA ARG A 78 3.78 15.96 19.08
C ARG A 78 2.90 16.67 20.08
#